data_AF-F7YWH1-F1
#
_entry.id   AF-F7YWH1-F1
#
_cell.length_a   1.000
_cell.length_b   1.000
_cell.length_c   1.000
_cell.angle_alpha   90.00
_cell.angle_beta   90.00
_cell.angle_gamma   90.00
#
_symmetry.space_group_name_H-M   'P 1'
#
loop_
_entity.id
_entity.type
_entity.pdbx_description
1 polymer ?
#
loop_
_entity_poly.entity_id
_entity_poly.type
_entity_poly.pdbx_seq_one_letter_code
_entity_poly.pdbx_strand_id
1 'polypeptide(L)'
;MRYYNPFKGAFEDLQIQLPIKAKADNLIATIPFFDMHTHVRLNGQEDYQSLEKAAIAGGYSAVLIQPNTKPELATSQVFEQHLNLAKDKLIDFFWSCSLFGELEPDSTKILCYSNDGIHYDTLKIVEAFKRKKPHLLLDHSQLHELDGAFYEGTNVLCKKRPINSEAVSIFRNVLLGVEYGFSKFHIQHVSTKMSIETICFLRRFAQVSCEVTPHHLFFTMEDVKNTNFKINPPLATKSDRETLLKAVKDGIIDVLATDHAPHPDKPQDFELAPFGSSGIEIAFSAFYTILEDLKLVFDKLIVAPRKLLKVPLPNGFEDLVVVDPDASFTVDCKKFFSKGKNCVFDGIKLKGKVVGMKLKGRWVYWDGEFLFNKEGS
;
A
#
# COMPACT_ATOMS: atom_id res chain seq x y z
N MET A 1 -22.07 9.68 -16.54
CA MET A 1 -20.99 10.09 -15.61
C MET A 1 -19.69 10.14 -16.39
N ARG A 2 -18.63 10.78 -15.89
CA ARG A 2 -17.32 10.73 -16.56
C ARG A 2 -16.61 9.42 -16.22
N TYR A 3 -15.80 8.92 -17.13
CA TYR A 3 -14.94 7.75 -16.93
C TYR A 3 -13.49 8.14 -17.23
N TYR A 4 -12.60 7.88 -16.29
CA TYR A 4 -11.17 7.93 -16.58
C TYR A 4 -10.75 6.63 -17.23
N ASN A 5 -10.23 6.69 -18.46
CA ASN A 5 -9.74 5.55 -19.20
C ASN A 5 -8.22 5.41 -19.00
N PRO A 6 -7.74 4.45 -18.18
CA PRO A 6 -6.32 4.33 -17.86
C PRO A 6 -5.48 3.86 -19.05
N PHE A 7 -6.09 3.24 -20.08
CA PHE A 7 -5.40 2.86 -21.31
C PHE A 7 -5.07 4.07 -22.20
N LYS A 8 -5.90 5.12 -22.16
CA LYS A 8 -5.73 6.34 -22.94
C LYS A 8 -5.14 7.50 -22.14
N GLY A 9 -5.17 7.41 -20.81
CA GLY A 9 -4.79 8.51 -19.92
C GLY A 9 -5.70 9.72 -20.04
N ALA A 10 -6.99 9.52 -20.35
CA ALA A 10 -7.94 10.59 -20.65
C ALA A 10 -9.33 10.30 -20.08
N PHE A 11 -10.12 11.36 -19.87
CA PHE A 11 -11.52 11.25 -19.48
C PHE A 11 -12.43 11.16 -20.70
N GLU A 12 -13.44 10.29 -20.62
CA GLU A 12 -14.50 10.12 -21.61
C GLU A 12 -15.87 10.02 -20.92
N ASP A 13 -16.96 10.07 -21.69
CA ASP A 13 -18.30 9.89 -21.15
C ASP A 13 -18.65 8.41 -21.04
N LEU A 14 -19.25 8.04 -19.91
CA LEU A 14 -19.75 6.69 -19.66
C LEU A 14 -21.23 6.72 -19.29
N GLN A 15 -22.01 5.98 -20.08
CA GLN A 15 -23.39 5.62 -19.75
C GLN A 15 -23.39 4.24 -19.09
N ILE A 16 -23.79 4.20 -17.83
CA ILE A 16 -23.89 2.97 -17.06
C ILE A 16 -25.09 3.06 -16.10
N GLN A 17 -25.78 1.94 -15.92
CA GLN A 17 -26.85 1.81 -14.95
C GLN A 17 -26.27 1.64 -13.54
N LEU A 18 -26.61 2.56 -12.64
CA LEU A 18 -26.26 2.50 -11.23
C LEU A 18 -27.25 1.63 -10.44
N PRO A 19 -26.82 1.01 -9.33
CA PRO A 19 -27.68 0.11 -8.56
C PRO A 19 -28.77 0.89 -7.81
N ILE A 20 -28.46 2.13 -7.44
CA ILE A 20 -29.34 3.07 -6.74
C ILE A 20 -29.16 4.43 -7.41
N LYS A 21 -30.19 5.28 -7.38
CA LYS A 21 -30.08 6.66 -7.85
C LYS A 21 -28.97 7.38 -7.08
N ALA A 22 -27.94 7.82 -7.80
CA ALA A 22 -26.85 8.61 -7.21
C ALA A 22 -27.38 9.89 -6.58
N LYS A 23 -26.80 10.26 -5.44
CA LYS A 23 -27.05 11.56 -4.79
C LYS A 23 -26.20 12.69 -5.39
N ALA A 24 -25.10 12.34 -6.06
CA ALA A 24 -24.14 13.28 -6.61
C ALA A 24 -24.23 13.34 -8.14
N ASP A 25 -24.04 14.54 -8.69
CA ASP A 25 -24.13 14.79 -10.13
C ASP A 25 -22.79 14.57 -10.85
N ASN A 26 -21.65 14.72 -10.15
CA ASN A 26 -20.29 14.70 -10.71
C ASN A 26 -19.53 13.40 -10.43
N LEU A 27 -20.21 12.25 -10.50
CA LEU A 27 -19.54 10.97 -10.32
C LEU A 27 -18.50 10.70 -11.42
N ILE A 28 -17.40 10.07 -11.02
CA ILE A 28 -16.33 9.64 -11.91
C ILE A 28 -16.09 8.15 -11.70
N ALA A 29 -16.15 7.38 -12.79
CA ALA A 29 -15.78 5.97 -12.79
C ALA A 29 -14.36 5.78 -13.32
N THR A 30 -13.70 4.71 -12.91
CA THR A 30 -12.46 4.21 -13.50
C THR A 30 -12.32 2.71 -13.25
N ILE A 31 -11.29 2.09 -13.79
CA ILE A 31 -10.88 0.74 -13.43
C ILE A 31 -10.50 0.73 -11.94
N PRO A 32 -10.87 -0.31 -11.16
CA PRO A 32 -10.51 -0.36 -9.76
C PRO A 32 -9.02 -0.35 -9.47
N PHE A 33 -8.69 0.16 -8.29
CA PHE A 33 -7.32 0.32 -7.81
C PHE A 33 -6.64 -1.04 -7.56
N PHE A 34 -5.31 -1.01 -7.52
CA PHE A 34 -4.44 -2.11 -7.07
C PHE A 34 -3.57 -1.57 -5.93
N ASP A 35 -3.66 -2.18 -4.75
CA ASP A 35 -2.75 -1.85 -3.65
C ASP A 35 -1.59 -2.86 -3.62
N MET A 36 -0.37 -2.40 -3.89
CA MET A 36 0.80 -3.29 -3.92
C MET A 36 1.49 -3.46 -2.56
N HIS A 37 0.96 -2.85 -1.50
CA HIS A 37 1.53 -2.98 -0.16
C HIS A 37 0.42 -3.14 0.89
N THR A 38 0.05 -4.39 1.16
CA THR A 38 -1.06 -4.72 2.05
C THR A 38 -0.71 -5.88 2.99
N HIS A 39 -1.17 -5.80 4.24
CA HIS A 39 -1.01 -6.87 5.23
C HIS A 39 -2.33 -7.51 5.61
N VAL A 40 -2.38 -8.84 5.53
CA VAL A 40 -3.48 -9.61 6.11
C VAL A 40 -3.22 -9.98 7.57
N ARG A 41 -1.98 -9.94 8.08
CA ARG A 41 -1.52 -10.25 9.46
C ARG A 41 -1.89 -11.64 10.05
N LEU A 42 -3.12 -12.14 9.87
CA LEU A 42 -3.67 -13.39 10.40
C LEU A 42 -3.74 -13.43 11.94
N ASN A 43 -4.12 -14.58 12.50
CA ASN A 43 -4.14 -14.85 13.95
C ASN A 43 -4.99 -13.86 14.76
N GLY A 44 -6.23 -13.62 14.31
CA GLY A 44 -7.19 -12.76 15.03
C GLY A 44 -6.98 -11.27 14.84
N GLN A 45 -5.97 -10.85 14.07
CA GLN A 45 -5.80 -9.45 13.65
C GLN A 45 -6.66 -9.16 12.42
N GLU A 46 -6.08 -9.18 11.22
CA GLU A 46 -6.84 -9.08 9.96
C GLU A 46 -6.94 -10.48 9.32
N ASP A 47 -7.94 -10.69 8.47
CA ASP A 47 -8.05 -11.88 7.64
C ASP A 47 -8.48 -11.51 6.22
N TYR A 48 -8.46 -12.48 5.30
CA TYR A 48 -8.80 -12.23 3.89
C TYR A 48 -10.25 -11.78 3.69
N GLN A 49 -11.17 -12.12 4.59
CA GLN A 49 -12.58 -11.73 4.48
C GLN A 49 -12.78 -10.26 4.89
N SER A 50 -12.20 -9.84 6.01
CA SER A 50 -12.27 -8.43 6.42
C SER A 50 -11.44 -7.54 5.50
N LEU A 51 -10.29 -8.03 5.04
CA LEU A 51 -9.45 -7.30 4.08
C LEU A 51 -10.14 -7.13 2.72
N GLU A 52 -10.82 -8.15 2.21
CA GLU A 52 -11.61 -8.04 0.98
C GLU A 52 -12.66 -6.93 1.10
N LYS A 53 -13.39 -6.89 2.22
CA LYS A 53 -14.41 -5.85 2.43
C LYS A 53 -13.77 -4.45 2.51
N ALA A 54 -12.67 -4.32 3.24
CA ALA A 54 -11.92 -3.06 3.36
C ALA A 54 -11.40 -2.59 1.99
N ALA A 55 -10.81 -3.49 1.21
CA ALA A 55 -10.34 -3.22 -0.14
C ALA A 55 -11.48 -2.77 -1.07
N ILE A 56 -12.60 -3.49 -1.09
CA ILE A 56 -13.78 -3.13 -1.90
C ILE A 56 -14.31 -1.74 -1.52
N ALA A 57 -14.46 -1.45 -0.23
CA ALA A 57 -14.90 -0.14 0.24
C ALA A 57 -13.92 0.98 -0.11
N GLY A 58 -12.61 0.67 -0.17
CA GLY A 58 -11.55 1.57 -0.62
C GLY A 58 -11.38 1.66 -2.14
N GLY A 59 -12.14 0.89 -2.93
CA GLY A 59 -12.08 0.91 -4.39
C GLY A 59 -11.01 0.01 -5.02
N TYR A 60 -10.47 -0.94 -4.27
CA TYR A 60 -9.42 -1.87 -4.69
C TYR A 60 -10.01 -3.20 -5.15
N SER A 61 -9.61 -3.65 -6.34
CA SER A 61 -9.97 -4.99 -6.89
C SER A 61 -8.85 -6.01 -6.78
N ALA A 62 -7.65 -5.56 -6.46
CA ALA A 62 -6.48 -6.40 -6.35
C ALA A 62 -5.54 -5.87 -5.27
N VAL A 63 -4.92 -6.79 -4.53
CA VAL A 63 -3.92 -6.45 -3.51
C VAL A 63 -2.71 -7.38 -3.58
N LEU A 64 -1.53 -6.88 -3.21
CA LEU A 64 -0.32 -7.67 -3.01
C LEU A 64 -0.05 -7.83 -1.51
N ILE A 65 -0.14 -9.08 -1.03
CA ILE A 65 0.07 -9.44 0.37
C ILE A 65 1.57 -9.58 0.65
N GLN A 66 2.05 -8.86 1.67
CA GLN A 66 3.43 -8.92 2.17
C GLN A 66 3.71 -10.22 2.97
N PRO A 67 4.97 -10.69 3.04
CA PRO A 67 5.28 -12.04 3.50
C PRO A 67 5.40 -12.16 5.03
N ASN A 68 5.33 -11.05 5.77
CA ASN A 68 5.44 -10.97 7.23
C ASN A 68 4.17 -11.45 7.99
N THR A 69 3.52 -12.48 7.49
CA THR A 69 2.50 -13.23 8.22
C THR A 69 3.13 -14.11 9.30
N LYS A 70 2.29 -14.72 10.13
CA LYS A 70 2.72 -15.72 11.13
C LYS A 70 1.93 -17.01 10.90
N PRO A 71 2.53 -18.07 10.33
CA PRO A 71 3.92 -18.18 9.87
C PRO A 71 4.26 -17.26 8.68
N GLU A 72 5.55 -16.95 8.53
CA GLU A 72 6.09 -16.16 7.41
C GLU A 72 5.84 -16.87 6.08
N LEU A 73 5.51 -16.12 5.03
CA LEU A 73 5.26 -16.66 3.69
C LEU A 73 6.58 -17.04 2.99
N ALA A 74 7.19 -18.11 3.49
CA ALA A 74 8.53 -18.56 3.14
C ALA A 74 8.58 -19.98 2.55
N THR A 75 7.53 -20.80 2.73
CA THR A 75 7.46 -22.19 2.25
C THR A 75 6.16 -22.48 1.50
N SER A 76 6.16 -23.49 0.62
CA SER A 76 4.97 -23.88 -0.14
C SER A 76 3.79 -24.25 0.76
N GLN A 77 4.04 -24.86 1.91
CA GLN A 77 2.97 -25.18 2.87
C GLN A 77 2.24 -23.94 3.37
N VAL A 78 2.96 -22.86 3.70
CA VAL A 78 2.35 -21.60 4.15
C VAL A 78 1.62 -20.93 2.99
N PHE A 79 2.16 -21.00 1.78
CA PHE A 79 1.49 -20.46 0.60
C PHE A 79 0.18 -21.17 0.27
N GLU A 80 0.12 -22.50 0.38
CA GLU A 80 -1.14 -23.25 0.24
C GLU A 80 -2.18 -22.82 1.29
N GLN A 81 -1.77 -22.49 2.51
CA GLN A 81 -2.70 -21.94 3.51
C GLN A 81 -3.28 -20.59 3.05
N HIS A 82 -2.45 -19.71 2.51
CA HIS A 82 -2.89 -18.41 1.98
C HIS A 82 -3.86 -18.58 0.80
N LEU A 83 -3.56 -19.49 -0.14
CA LEU A 83 -4.46 -19.80 -1.26
C LEU A 83 -5.82 -20.27 -0.77
N ASN A 84 -5.85 -21.15 0.23
CA ASN A 84 -7.10 -21.64 0.82
C ASN A 84 -7.89 -20.53 1.52
N LEU A 85 -7.22 -19.63 2.25
CA LEU A 85 -7.88 -18.50 2.94
C LEU A 85 -8.41 -17.43 1.97
N ALA A 86 -7.73 -17.25 0.84
CA ALA A 86 -8.11 -16.33 -0.23
C ALA A 86 -9.11 -16.94 -1.24
N LYS A 87 -9.50 -18.21 -1.05
CA LYS A 87 -10.43 -18.89 -1.94
C LYS A 87 -11.80 -18.21 -1.92
N ASP A 88 -12.46 -18.22 -3.08
CA ASP A 88 -13.83 -17.72 -3.30
C ASP A 88 -14.02 -16.22 -3.00
N LYS A 89 -12.92 -15.46 -2.96
CA LYS A 89 -12.93 -14.00 -2.86
C LYS A 89 -13.27 -13.35 -4.21
N LEU A 90 -13.92 -12.20 -4.13
CA LEU A 90 -14.32 -11.35 -5.25
C LEU A 90 -13.14 -10.59 -5.83
N ILE A 91 -12.22 -10.11 -4.97
CA ILE A 91 -11.00 -9.41 -5.39
C ILE A 91 -9.84 -10.39 -5.63
N ASP A 92 -8.86 -9.95 -6.41
CA ASP A 92 -7.66 -10.72 -6.69
C ASP A 92 -6.60 -10.53 -5.61
N PHE A 93 -6.17 -11.64 -5.01
CA PHE A 93 -5.02 -11.66 -4.13
C PHE A 93 -3.78 -12.15 -4.88
N PHE A 94 -2.72 -11.36 -4.78
CA PHE A 94 -1.36 -11.70 -5.16
C PHE A 94 -0.47 -11.71 -3.92
N TRP A 95 0.69 -12.33 -4.01
CA TRP A 95 1.62 -12.45 -2.90
C TRP A 95 3.04 -12.06 -3.31
N SER A 96 3.77 -11.45 -2.38
CA SER A 96 5.22 -11.52 -2.38
C SER A 96 5.67 -12.64 -1.45
N CYS A 97 6.82 -13.25 -1.72
CA CYS A 97 7.42 -14.24 -0.81
C CYS A 97 8.65 -13.65 -0.11
N SER A 98 8.99 -14.21 1.04
CA SER A 98 10.19 -13.81 1.77
C SER A 98 11.46 -14.01 0.94
N LEU A 99 12.29 -12.97 0.84
CA LEU A 99 13.63 -13.05 0.27
C LEU A 99 14.50 -14.09 1.00
N PHE A 100 14.25 -14.31 2.29
CA PHE A 100 15.02 -15.21 3.14
C PHE A 100 14.49 -16.65 3.13
N GLY A 101 13.28 -16.87 2.60
CA GLY A 101 12.61 -18.16 2.58
C GLY A 101 13.10 -19.15 1.50
N GLU A 102 12.33 -20.20 1.31
CA GLU A 102 12.55 -21.25 0.29
C GLU A 102 11.77 -20.96 -1.00
N LEU A 103 10.61 -20.29 -0.89
CA LEU A 103 9.78 -19.93 -2.03
C LEU A 103 10.51 -19.01 -3.03
N GLU A 104 10.19 -19.21 -4.31
CA GLU A 104 10.62 -18.36 -5.42
C GLU A 104 9.36 -17.77 -6.12
N PRO A 105 9.42 -16.56 -6.69
CA PRO A 105 8.34 -15.99 -7.47
C PRO A 105 8.00 -16.83 -8.71
N ASP A 106 6.72 -17.13 -8.89
CA ASP A 106 6.19 -17.83 -10.06
C ASP A 106 5.64 -16.88 -11.14
N SER A 107 5.60 -15.57 -10.85
CA SER A 107 5.05 -14.51 -11.73
C SER A 107 3.56 -14.65 -12.06
N THR A 108 2.82 -15.49 -11.36
CA THR A 108 1.37 -15.70 -11.54
C THR A 108 0.58 -15.36 -10.28
N LYS A 109 0.98 -15.93 -9.13
CA LYS A 109 0.39 -15.67 -7.81
C LYS A 109 1.45 -15.10 -6.87
N ILE A 110 2.65 -15.66 -6.86
CA ILE A 110 3.80 -15.07 -6.16
C ILE A 110 4.57 -14.19 -7.15
N LEU A 111 4.38 -12.88 -7.04
CA LEU A 111 4.87 -11.92 -8.04
C LEU A 111 6.30 -11.47 -7.82
N CYS A 112 6.82 -11.49 -6.59
CA CYS A 112 8.13 -10.93 -6.27
C CYS A 112 8.65 -11.37 -4.90
N TYR A 113 9.92 -11.07 -4.64
CA TYR A 113 10.47 -11.12 -3.29
C TYR A 113 10.08 -9.89 -2.49
N SER A 114 10.03 -10.05 -1.17
CA SER A 114 9.98 -8.96 -0.21
C SER A 114 10.80 -9.31 1.04
N ASN A 115 11.44 -8.30 1.65
CA ASN A 115 12.09 -8.42 2.96
C ASN A 115 11.29 -7.71 4.08
N ASP A 116 10.09 -7.23 3.77
CA ASP A 116 9.28 -6.44 4.66
C ASP A 116 8.85 -7.19 5.93
N GLY A 117 8.99 -6.52 7.08
CA GLY A 117 8.68 -7.03 8.41
C GLY A 117 9.54 -8.21 8.88
N ILE A 118 10.60 -8.55 8.17
CA ILE A 118 11.52 -9.63 8.53
C ILE A 118 12.82 -9.01 9.00
N HIS A 119 13.31 -9.40 10.18
CA HIS A 119 14.57 -8.88 10.69
C HIS A 119 15.76 -9.49 9.93
N TYR A 120 16.68 -8.63 9.48
CA TYR A 120 17.92 -9.03 8.80
C TYR A 120 19.07 -8.06 9.07
N ASP A 121 20.29 -8.59 9.04
CA ASP A 121 21.50 -7.80 9.00
C ASP A 121 22.14 -7.87 7.60
N THR A 122 23.29 -7.20 7.47
CA THR A 122 24.05 -7.18 6.21
C THR A 122 24.49 -8.57 5.76
N LEU A 123 24.84 -9.48 6.67
CA LEU A 123 25.26 -10.84 6.31
C LEU A 123 24.09 -11.63 5.73
N LYS A 124 22.94 -11.61 6.40
CA LYS A 124 21.73 -12.34 6.01
C LYS A 124 21.21 -11.90 4.65
N ILE A 125 21.21 -10.59 4.33
CA ILE A 125 20.77 -10.12 3.01
C ILE A 125 21.76 -10.50 1.90
N VAL A 126 23.06 -10.48 2.16
CA VAL A 126 24.07 -10.94 1.20
C VAL A 126 23.94 -12.45 0.93
N GLU A 127 23.73 -13.26 1.96
CA GLU A 127 23.48 -14.70 1.81
C GLU A 127 22.21 -14.98 1.01
N ALA A 128 21.14 -14.20 1.23
CA ALA A 128 19.92 -14.32 0.46
C ALA A 128 20.18 -13.99 -1.03
N PHE A 129 20.87 -12.90 -1.33
CA PHE A 129 21.21 -12.53 -2.71
C PHE A 129 22.08 -13.59 -3.41
N LYS A 130 23.02 -14.23 -2.70
CA LYS A 130 23.83 -15.34 -3.24
C LYS A 130 23.01 -16.57 -3.60
N ARG A 131 21.97 -16.88 -2.83
CA ARG A 131 21.18 -18.11 -2.95
C ARG A 131 20.00 -17.97 -3.91
N LYS A 132 19.39 -16.79 -3.97
CA LYS A 132 18.14 -16.54 -4.70
C LYS A 132 18.39 -16.26 -6.17
N LYS A 133 17.48 -16.73 -7.03
CA LYS A 133 17.49 -16.32 -8.44
C LYS A 133 17.04 -14.86 -8.55
N PRO A 134 17.79 -13.98 -9.26
CA PRO A 134 17.40 -12.58 -9.40
C PRO A 134 15.98 -12.39 -9.91
N HIS A 135 15.18 -11.65 -9.12
CA HIS A 135 13.82 -11.23 -9.45
C HIS A 135 13.61 -9.80 -8.91
N LEU A 136 12.44 -9.20 -9.17
CA LEU A 136 12.03 -7.99 -8.47
C LEU A 136 12.04 -8.23 -6.95
N LEU A 137 12.74 -7.36 -6.22
CA LEU A 137 12.71 -7.25 -4.76
C LEU A 137 11.93 -5.98 -4.35
N LEU A 138 10.88 -6.17 -3.55
CA LEU A 138 10.25 -5.11 -2.77
C LEU A 138 11.06 -4.95 -1.47
N ASP A 139 11.68 -3.79 -1.32
CA ASP A 139 12.63 -3.52 -0.25
C ASP A 139 12.01 -2.59 0.80
N HIS A 140 11.67 -3.14 1.96
CA HIS A 140 11.55 -2.38 3.19
C HIS A 140 12.96 -2.09 3.70
N SER A 141 13.48 -0.93 3.29
CA SER A 141 14.85 -0.54 3.61
C SER A 141 14.99 -0.08 5.05
N GLN A 142 15.40 -1.00 5.94
CA GLN A 142 15.69 -0.71 7.35
C GLN A 142 17.11 -1.12 7.75
N LEU A 143 17.77 -0.29 8.55
CA LEU A 143 18.96 -0.68 9.31
C LEU A 143 18.50 -1.27 10.65
N HIS A 144 18.54 -2.60 10.76
CA HIS A 144 18.12 -3.30 11.96
C HIS A 144 19.16 -3.28 13.09
N GLU A 145 20.41 -2.95 12.74
CA GLU A 145 21.52 -2.74 13.67
C GLU A 145 21.33 -1.48 14.54
N LEU A 146 20.45 -0.57 14.11
CA LEU A 146 20.09 0.64 14.83
C LEU A 146 18.67 0.52 15.39
N ASP A 147 18.57 0.48 16.72
CA ASP A 147 17.29 0.50 17.42
C ASP A 147 16.65 1.90 17.33
N GLY A 148 15.32 1.96 17.47
CA GLY A 148 14.56 3.20 17.48
C GLY A 148 13.27 3.13 16.70
N ALA A 149 12.17 3.52 17.35
CA ALA A 149 10.84 3.51 16.77
C ALA A 149 10.50 4.78 16.00
N PHE A 150 11.27 5.85 16.21
CA PHE A 150 11.09 7.13 15.53
C PHE A 150 12.44 7.69 15.08
N TYR A 151 12.39 8.71 14.22
CA TYR A 151 13.60 9.43 13.84
C TYR A 151 14.07 10.39 14.95
N GLU A 152 15.38 10.55 15.07
CA GLU A 152 15.98 11.64 15.83
C GLU A 152 15.41 12.99 15.36
N GLY A 153 15.09 13.88 16.32
CA GLY A 153 14.37 15.13 16.09
C GLY A 153 12.90 15.11 16.51
N THR A 154 12.28 13.93 16.65
CA THR A 154 10.91 13.85 17.22
C THR A 154 10.89 14.19 18.72
N ASN A 155 9.75 14.70 19.20
CA ASN A 155 9.49 14.97 20.62
C ASN A 155 9.00 13.73 21.40
N VAL A 156 8.77 12.59 20.74
CA VAL A 156 8.35 11.36 21.41
C VAL A 156 9.45 10.86 22.35
N LEU A 157 9.07 10.47 23.57
CA LEU A 157 9.97 9.96 24.60
C LEU A 157 10.14 8.43 24.49
N CYS A 158 10.78 7.97 23.43
CA CYS A 158 11.22 6.58 23.28
C CYS A 158 12.52 6.53 22.45
N LYS A 159 13.06 5.32 22.23
CA LYS A 159 14.27 5.15 21.42
C LYS A 159 14.08 5.67 20.00
N LYS A 160 15.11 6.37 19.49
CA LYS A 160 15.13 7.00 18.17
C LYS A 160 16.31 6.47 17.37
N ARG A 161 16.19 6.55 16.05
CA ARG A 161 17.22 6.20 15.08
C ARG A 161 17.56 7.39 14.17
N PRO A 162 18.77 7.46 13.60
CA PRO A 162 19.12 8.53 12.65
C PRO A 162 18.14 8.57 11.46
N ILE A 163 17.78 9.78 11.02
CA ILE A 163 16.83 9.97 9.91
C ILE A 163 17.32 9.36 8.58
N ASN A 164 18.64 9.39 8.35
CA ASN A 164 19.25 8.84 7.14
C ASN A 164 19.36 7.30 7.15
N SER A 165 18.89 6.61 8.20
CA SER A 165 18.96 5.14 8.30
C SER A 165 18.25 4.43 7.15
N GLU A 166 17.11 4.97 6.68
CA GLU A 166 16.40 4.44 5.50
C GLU A 166 17.29 4.53 4.25
N ALA A 167 17.84 5.71 3.96
CA ALA A 167 18.68 5.95 2.79
C ALA A 167 19.95 5.07 2.77
N VAL A 168 20.60 4.89 3.92
CA VAL A 168 21.76 3.99 4.05
C VAL A 168 21.36 2.55 3.75
N SER A 169 20.20 2.10 4.24
CA SER A 169 19.70 0.75 3.95
C SER A 169 19.37 0.56 2.47
N ILE A 170 18.72 1.54 1.83
CA ILE A 170 18.44 1.52 0.38
C ILE A 170 19.75 1.34 -0.39
N PHE A 171 20.76 2.16 -0.07
CA PHE A 171 22.06 2.12 -0.74
C PHE A 171 22.75 0.76 -0.57
N ARG A 172 22.78 0.23 0.65
CA ARG A 172 23.33 -1.09 0.97
C ARG A 172 22.62 -2.18 0.17
N ASN A 173 21.30 -2.25 0.28
CA ASN A 173 20.52 -3.36 -0.27
C ASN A 173 20.59 -3.39 -1.80
N VAL A 174 20.47 -2.23 -2.46
CA VAL A 174 20.53 -2.15 -3.92
C VAL A 174 21.92 -2.51 -4.45
N LEU A 175 22.99 -1.92 -3.92
CA LEU A 175 24.34 -2.18 -4.46
C LEU A 175 24.80 -3.62 -4.19
N LEU A 176 24.54 -4.15 -3.00
CA LEU A 176 24.86 -5.55 -2.70
C LEU A 176 24.04 -6.48 -3.59
N GLY A 177 22.75 -6.19 -3.82
CA GLY A 177 21.93 -7.00 -4.72
C GLY A 177 22.45 -6.97 -6.16
N VAL A 178 22.87 -5.80 -6.66
CA VAL A 178 23.48 -5.65 -8.00
C VAL A 178 24.73 -6.53 -8.15
N GLU A 179 25.56 -6.63 -7.12
CA GLU A 179 26.74 -7.50 -7.13
C GLU A 179 26.41 -8.98 -7.36
N TYR A 180 25.22 -9.42 -6.92
CA TYR A 180 24.72 -10.79 -7.13
C TYR A 180 23.67 -10.90 -8.24
N GLY A 181 23.60 -9.92 -9.14
CA GLY A 181 22.77 -9.97 -10.35
C GLY A 181 21.33 -9.48 -10.19
N PHE A 182 20.92 -9.00 -9.01
CA PHE A 182 19.63 -8.33 -8.85
C PHE A 182 19.69 -6.94 -9.49
N SER A 183 18.81 -6.69 -10.45
CA SER A 183 18.77 -5.44 -11.20
C SER A 183 17.42 -4.72 -11.11
N LYS A 184 16.49 -5.23 -10.30
CA LYS A 184 15.12 -4.72 -10.18
C LYS A 184 14.73 -4.59 -8.71
N PHE A 185 14.51 -3.36 -8.29
CA PHE A 185 14.15 -3.03 -6.92
C PHE A 185 12.94 -2.10 -6.91
N HIS A 186 12.08 -2.30 -5.92
CA HIS A 186 11.01 -1.38 -5.58
C HIS A 186 11.17 -1.00 -4.11
N ILE A 187 11.58 0.24 -3.84
CA ILE A 187 11.76 0.72 -2.47
C ILE A 187 10.37 1.05 -1.92
N GLN A 188 10.00 0.34 -0.87
CA GLN A 188 8.69 0.49 -0.24
C GLN A 188 8.62 1.78 0.57
N HIS A 189 7.40 2.32 0.67
CA HIS A 189 6.95 3.41 1.57
C HIS A 189 8.00 4.47 1.97
N VAL A 190 8.68 5.08 0.99
CA VAL A 190 9.77 6.03 1.23
C VAL A 190 9.34 7.22 2.11
N SER A 191 10.19 7.59 3.07
CA SER A 191 9.83 8.60 4.08
C SER A 191 10.73 9.83 4.12
N THR A 192 11.91 9.81 3.50
CA THR A 192 12.89 10.91 3.62
C THR A 192 13.33 11.50 2.29
N LYS A 193 13.76 12.77 2.32
CA LYS A 193 14.42 13.46 1.19
C LYS A 193 15.68 12.71 0.74
N MET A 194 16.51 12.28 1.69
CA MET A 194 17.77 11.59 1.38
C MET A 194 17.52 10.24 0.69
N SER A 195 16.42 9.55 1.02
CA SER A 195 15.98 8.34 0.30
C SER A 195 15.65 8.63 -1.16
N ILE A 196 14.95 9.73 -1.44
CA ILE A 196 14.65 10.16 -2.82
C ILE A 196 15.93 10.45 -3.61
N GLU A 197 16.86 11.20 -3.04
CA GLU A 197 18.17 11.49 -3.66
C GLU A 197 18.96 10.21 -3.93
N THR A 198 18.95 9.29 -2.95
CA THR A 198 19.60 7.98 -3.05
C THR A 198 18.99 7.12 -4.16
N ILE A 199 17.67 7.04 -4.26
CA ILE A 199 16.96 6.32 -5.33
C ILE A 199 17.32 6.89 -6.70
N CYS A 200 17.35 8.22 -6.83
CA CYS A 200 17.72 8.88 -8.09
C CYS A 200 19.15 8.53 -8.51
N PHE A 201 20.08 8.47 -7.56
CA PHE A 201 21.45 8.02 -7.82
C PHE A 201 21.51 6.55 -8.23
N LEU A 202 20.81 5.67 -7.50
CA LEU A 202 20.86 4.21 -7.71
C LEU A 202 20.21 3.74 -9.00
N ARG A 203 19.29 4.54 -9.58
CA ARG A 203 18.74 4.32 -10.93
C ARG A 203 19.81 4.24 -12.04
N ARG A 204 21.04 4.69 -11.77
CA ARG A 204 22.20 4.54 -12.66
C ARG A 204 22.76 3.11 -12.70
N PHE A 205 22.46 2.29 -11.70
CA PHE A 205 23.02 0.95 -11.50
C PHE A 205 21.98 -0.16 -11.63
N ALA A 206 20.70 0.14 -11.34
CA ALA A 206 19.61 -0.82 -11.40
C ALA A 206 18.28 -0.14 -11.82
N GLN A 207 17.29 -0.95 -12.18
CA GLN A 207 15.91 -0.51 -12.32
C GLN A 207 15.32 -0.34 -10.92
N VAL A 208 15.39 0.87 -10.39
CA VAL A 208 14.87 1.22 -9.06
C VAL A 208 13.60 2.06 -9.21
N SER A 209 12.52 1.55 -8.64
CA SER A 209 11.25 2.27 -8.47
C SER A 209 10.96 2.48 -6.99
N CYS A 210 9.99 3.32 -6.65
CA CYS A 210 9.53 3.46 -5.27
C CYS A 210 8.05 3.81 -5.15
N GLU A 211 7.53 3.61 -3.95
CA GLU A 211 6.17 4.00 -3.56
C GLU A 211 6.19 4.90 -2.33
N VAL A 212 5.10 5.64 -2.14
CA VAL A 212 4.86 6.43 -0.92
C VAL A 212 3.45 6.19 -0.41
N THR A 213 3.28 6.29 0.90
CA THR A 213 2.00 6.09 1.58
C THR A 213 1.27 7.41 1.81
N PRO A 214 -0.06 7.39 2.05
CA PRO A 214 -0.78 8.65 2.27
C PRO A 214 -0.35 9.32 3.57
N HIS A 215 0.03 8.54 4.59
CA HIS A 215 0.44 9.08 5.89
C HIS A 215 1.80 9.78 5.83
N HIS A 216 2.74 9.31 5.01
CA HIS A 216 4.03 10.01 4.79
C HIS A 216 3.88 11.30 3.97
N LEU A 217 2.83 11.41 3.15
CA LEU A 217 2.54 12.64 2.41
C LEU A 217 1.73 13.66 3.21
N PHE A 218 0.97 13.21 4.21
CA PHE A 218 0.10 14.07 5.01
C PHE A 218 0.78 14.59 6.28
N PHE A 219 1.36 13.68 7.07
CA PHE A 219 1.86 13.97 8.41
C PHE A 219 3.39 14.14 8.45
N THR A 220 3.85 14.70 9.54
CA THR A 220 5.26 14.89 9.89
C THR A 220 5.52 14.36 11.30
N MET A 221 6.78 14.28 11.71
CA MET A 221 7.16 13.88 13.07
C MET A 221 6.57 14.77 14.18
N GLU A 222 6.15 15.99 13.85
CA GLU A 222 5.50 16.93 14.79
C GLU A 222 4.03 16.57 15.05
N ASP A 223 3.41 15.78 14.15
CA ASP A 223 1.99 15.40 14.24
C ASP A 223 1.75 14.17 15.14
N VAL A 224 2.82 13.55 15.64
CA VAL A 224 2.77 12.30 16.43
C VAL A 224 2.11 12.56 17.79
N LYS A 225 0.89 12.03 17.98
CA LYS A 225 0.08 12.24 19.19
C LYS A 225 -0.13 11.00 20.05
N ASN A 226 -0.24 9.83 19.41
CA ASN A 226 -0.55 8.56 20.07
C ASN A 226 0.04 7.40 19.28
N THR A 227 -0.13 6.17 19.78
CA THR A 227 0.50 4.99 19.19
C THR A 227 -0.01 4.61 17.80
N ASN A 228 -1.13 5.16 17.31
CA ASN A 228 -1.52 4.98 15.90
C ASN A 228 -0.47 5.56 14.95
N PHE A 229 0.25 6.61 15.37
CA PHE A 229 1.36 7.23 14.62
C PHE A 229 2.67 6.43 14.70
N LYS A 230 2.72 5.33 15.47
CA LYS A 230 3.85 4.40 15.44
C LYS A 230 3.74 3.53 14.18
N ILE A 231 4.43 3.95 13.13
CA ILE A 231 4.53 3.33 11.81
C ILE A 231 6.02 3.16 11.42
N ASN A 232 6.32 2.30 10.46
CA ASN A 232 7.70 2.02 10.03
C ASN A 232 7.75 1.96 8.49
N PRO A 233 8.43 2.92 7.82
CA PRO A 233 9.27 3.96 8.39
C PRO A 233 8.50 5.01 9.23
N PRO A 234 9.17 5.67 10.19
CA PRO A 234 8.57 6.75 10.96
C PRO A 234 8.27 7.98 10.10
N LEU A 235 7.35 8.81 10.57
CA LEU A 235 7.14 10.13 9.97
C LEU A 235 8.41 10.99 10.11
N ALA A 236 8.81 11.64 9.01
CA ALA A 236 10.01 12.45 8.90
C ALA A 236 9.71 13.95 9.07
N THR A 237 10.65 14.83 8.70
CA THR A 237 10.48 16.28 8.91
C THR A 237 9.50 16.88 7.89
N LYS A 238 9.08 18.12 8.12
CA LYS A 238 8.29 18.87 7.13
C LYS A 238 9.02 19.00 5.79
N SER A 239 10.34 19.22 5.80
CA SER A 239 11.15 19.32 4.58
C SER A 239 11.20 17.99 3.81
N ASP A 240 11.20 16.86 4.52
CA ASP A 240 11.13 15.54 3.90
C ASP A 240 9.77 15.35 3.22
N ARG A 241 8.67 15.61 3.94
CA ARG A 241 7.31 15.52 3.39
C ARG A 241 7.12 16.39 2.14
N GLU A 242 7.60 17.63 2.16
CA GLU A 242 7.55 18.54 1.01
C GLU A 242 8.34 17.99 -0.19
N THR A 243 9.48 17.33 0.07
CA THR A 243 10.26 16.65 -0.96
C THR A 243 9.50 15.47 -1.54
N LEU A 244 8.85 14.65 -0.71
CA LEU A 244 8.03 13.52 -1.17
C LEU A 244 6.87 14.01 -2.04
N LEU A 245 6.16 15.06 -1.64
CA LEU A 245 5.08 15.67 -2.42
C LEU A 245 5.57 16.13 -3.80
N LYS A 246 6.72 16.81 -3.85
CA LYS A 246 7.34 17.23 -5.11
C LYS A 246 7.74 16.02 -5.95
N ALA A 247 8.33 14.99 -5.33
CA ALA A 247 8.75 13.77 -6.01
C ALA A 247 7.58 12.97 -6.61
N VAL A 248 6.39 12.99 -5.98
CA VAL A 248 5.17 12.42 -6.58
C VAL A 248 4.77 13.19 -7.83
N LYS A 249 4.73 14.52 -7.76
CA LYS A 249 4.31 15.41 -8.87
C LYS A 249 5.29 15.37 -10.05
N ASP A 250 6.59 15.27 -9.75
CA ASP A 250 7.65 15.18 -10.76
C ASP A 250 7.78 13.76 -11.36
N GLY A 251 7.00 12.79 -10.90
CA GLY A 251 7.06 11.41 -11.37
C GLY A 251 8.30 10.64 -10.90
N ILE A 252 9.01 11.13 -9.87
CA ILE A 252 10.14 10.43 -9.26
C ILE A 252 9.64 9.23 -8.44
N ILE A 253 8.62 9.43 -7.61
CA ILE A 253 7.92 8.33 -6.91
C ILE A 253 6.95 7.70 -7.91
N ASP A 254 7.02 6.39 -8.09
CA ASP A 254 6.29 5.69 -9.14
C ASP A 254 4.84 5.39 -8.72
N VAL A 255 4.67 4.81 -7.53
CA VAL A 255 3.42 4.21 -7.05
C VAL A 255 2.90 4.91 -5.79
N LEU A 256 1.58 4.96 -5.64
CA LEU A 256 0.92 5.24 -4.37
C LEU A 256 0.45 3.91 -3.78
N ALA A 257 0.89 3.56 -2.57
CA ALA A 257 0.56 2.31 -1.91
C ALA A 257 0.14 2.58 -0.46
N THR A 258 -0.64 1.70 0.16
CA THR A 258 -1.25 2.07 1.44
C THR A 258 -0.40 1.72 2.66
N ASP A 259 0.41 0.66 2.56
CA ASP A 259 0.98 -0.03 3.72
C ASP A 259 -0.12 -0.30 4.76
N HIS A 260 -1.24 -0.88 4.30
CA HIS A 260 -2.35 -1.21 5.20
C HIS A 260 -1.89 -2.29 6.17
N ALA A 261 -1.57 -1.86 7.39
CA ALA A 261 -0.99 -2.64 8.47
C ALA A 261 -1.94 -2.66 9.69
N PRO A 262 -2.97 -3.51 9.66
CA PRO A 262 -4.05 -3.50 10.64
C PRO A 262 -3.68 -4.15 11.97
N HIS A 263 -4.08 -3.47 13.05
CA HIS A 263 -4.08 -3.94 14.42
C HIS A 263 -5.44 -3.59 15.05
N PRO A 264 -6.18 -4.56 15.61
CA PRO A 264 -7.49 -4.29 16.21
C PRO A 264 -7.46 -3.24 17.33
N ASP A 265 -6.41 -3.30 18.16
CA ASP A 265 -6.11 -2.32 19.19
C ASP A 265 -4.58 -2.12 19.28
N LYS A 266 -4.15 -0.96 19.78
CA LYS A 266 -2.75 -0.67 20.09
C LYS A 266 -2.65 -0.20 21.53
N PRO A 267 -1.71 -0.76 22.33
CA PRO A 267 -1.45 -0.20 23.66
C PRO A 267 -1.02 1.26 23.52
N GLN A 268 -1.25 2.05 24.57
CA GLN A 268 -0.89 3.48 24.59
C GLN A 268 0.63 3.70 24.76
N ASP A 269 1.37 2.66 25.13
CA ASP A 269 2.82 2.70 25.26
C ASP A 269 3.50 2.59 23.88
N PHE A 270 4.26 3.64 23.52
CA PHE A 270 5.00 3.67 22.26
C PHE A 270 6.11 2.61 22.17
N GLU A 271 6.66 2.10 23.25
CA GLU A 271 7.65 1.02 23.18
C GLU A 271 6.99 -0.31 22.85
N LEU A 272 5.86 -0.60 23.50
CA LEU A 272 5.13 -1.87 23.35
C LEU A 272 4.22 -1.95 22.12
N ALA A 273 3.71 -0.82 21.63
CA ALA A 273 2.78 -0.81 20.52
C ALA A 273 3.41 -1.39 19.24
N PRO A 274 2.69 -2.18 18.44
CA PRO A 274 3.21 -2.63 17.14
C PRO A 274 3.33 -1.45 16.16
N PHE A 275 4.12 -1.60 15.10
CA PHE A 275 4.13 -0.64 14.00
C PHE A 275 2.96 -0.90 13.04
N GLY A 276 2.38 0.17 12.50
CA GLY A 276 1.43 0.08 11.39
C GLY A 276 0.20 0.94 11.56
N SER A 277 -0.44 1.24 10.44
CA SER A 277 -1.72 1.93 10.36
C SER A 277 -2.67 1.30 9.33
N SER A 278 -3.95 1.25 9.66
CA SER A 278 -5.02 0.86 8.74
C SER A 278 -5.44 2.04 7.88
N GLY A 279 -5.27 1.93 6.55
CA GLY A 279 -5.63 3.01 5.63
C GLY A 279 -6.31 2.64 4.30
N ILE A 280 -6.46 1.36 3.94
CA ILE A 280 -6.91 0.96 2.60
C ILE A 280 -8.28 1.54 2.22
N GLU A 281 -9.24 1.59 3.17
CA GLU A 281 -10.59 2.12 2.95
C GLU A 281 -10.63 3.62 2.63
N ILE A 282 -9.61 4.37 3.06
CA ILE A 282 -9.56 5.84 2.92
C ILE A 282 -8.40 6.31 2.04
N ALA A 283 -7.59 5.39 1.51
CA ALA A 283 -6.34 5.73 0.85
C ALA A 283 -6.53 6.64 -0.37
N PHE A 284 -7.52 6.34 -1.22
CA PHE A 284 -7.87 7.21 -2.34
C PHE A 284 -8.20 8.64 -1.87
N SER A 285 -9.09 8.76 -0.87
CA SER A 285 -9.51 10.04 -0.31
C SER A 285 -8.34 10.80 0.30
N ALA A 286 -7.44 10.12 1.00
CA ALA A 286 -6.26 10.71 1.59
C ALA A 286 -5.30 11.24 0.52
N PHE A 287 -4.96 10.42 -0.48
CA PHE A 287 -4.11 10.86 -1.60
C PHE A 287 -4.73 12.01 -2.39
N TYR A 288 -6.04 11.95 -2.68
CA TYR A 288 -6.72 13.00 -3.42
C TYR A 288 -6.81 14.31 -2.63
N THR A 289 -7.03 14.24 -1.31
CA THR A 289 -7.00 15.42 -0.42
C THR A 289 -5.64 16.12 -0.46
N ILE A 290 -4.56 15.35 -0.57
CA ILE A 290 -3.18 15.87 -0.54
C ILE A 290 -2.74 16.41 -1.90
N LEU A 291 -3.03 15.66 -2.97
CA LEU A 291 -2.49 15.92 -4.29
C LEU A 291 -3.40 16.82 -5.13
N GLU A 292 -4.71 16.79 -4.87
CA GLU A 292 -5.75 17.53 -5.60
C GLU A 292 -5.72 17.33 -7.13
N ASP A 293 -5.11 16.24 -7.59
CA ASP A 293 -5.02 15.82 -8.98
C ASP A 293 -5.54 14.39 -9.12
N LEU A 294 -6.79 14.28 -9.57
CA LEU A 294 -7.48 13.00 -9.68
C LEU A 294 -6.82 12.07 -10.70
N LYS A 295 -6.33 12.63 -11.81
CA LYS A 295 -5.67 11.85 -12.86
C LYS A 295 -4.37 11.25 -12.33
N LEU A 296 -3.56 12.06 -11.66
CA LEU A 296 -2.30 11.61 -11.05
C LEU A 296 -2.54 10.49 -10.02
N VAL A 297 -3.56 10.65 -9.16
CA VAL A 297 -3.94 9.63 -8.16
C VAL A 297 -4.37 8.33 -8.85
N PHE A 298 -5.22 8.41 -9.87
CA PHE A 298 -5.65 7.23 -10.62
C PHE A 298 -4.48 6.52 -11.32
N ASP A 299 -3.61 7.26 -12.00
CA ASP A 299 -2.45 6.67 -12.68
C ASP A 299 -1.55 5.90 -11.71
N LYS A 300 -1.34 6.44 -10.50
CA LYS A 300 -0.47 5.83 -9.50
C LYS A 300 -1.11 4.72 -8.66
N LEU A 301 -2.43 4.68 -8.54
CA LEU A 301 -3.18 3.59 -7.87
C LEU A 301 -3.59 2.46 -8.82
N ILE A 302 -3.60 2.70 -10.14
CA ILE A 302 -4.12 1.76 -11.14
C ILE A 302 -3.01 1.24 -12.04
N VAL A 303 -2.36 2.15 -12.77
CA VAL A 303 -1.47 1.82 -13.89
C VAL A 303 -0.07 1.49 -13.40
N ALA A 304 0.49 2.33 -12.54
CA ALA A 304 1.85 2.17 -12.03
C ALA A 304 2.09 0.82 -11.32
N PRO A 305 1.29 0.40 -10.31
CA PRO A 305 1.51 -0.87 -9.62
C PRO A 305 1.36 -2.07 -10.57
N ARG A 306 0.36 -2.04 -11.45
CA ARG A 306 0.11 -3.10 -12.44
C ARG A 306 1.24 -3.23 -13.47
N LYS A 307 1.77 -2.11 -13.97
CA LYS A 307 2.93 -2.10 -14.87
C LYS A 307 4.18 -2.66 -14.18
N LEU A 308 4.43 -2.27 -12.94
CA LEU A 308 5.57 -2.73 -12.16
C LEU A 308 5.52 -4.25 -11.93
N LEU A 309 4.38 -4.74 -11.46
CA LEU A 309 4.14 -6.14 -11.12
C LEU A 309 3.78 -7.02 -12.32
N LYS A 310 3.68 -6.43 -13.51
CA LYS A 310 3.26 -7.08 -14.76
C LYS A 310 1.88 -7.75 -14.67
N VAL A 311 0.97 -7.16 -13.91
CA VAL A 311 -0.42 -7.58 -13.82
C VAL A 311 -1.23 -6.79 -14.86
N PRO A 312 -2.05 -7.44 -15.70
CA PRO A 312 -2.83 -6.72 -16.71
C PRO A 312 -3.88 -5.81 -16.06
N LEU A 313 -4.21 -4.72 -16.77
CA LEU A 313 -5.38 -3.92 -16.44
C LEU A 313 -6.65 -4.72 -16.74
N PRO A 314 -7.67 -4.72 -15.86
CA PRO A 314 -9.01 -5.17 -16.21
C PRO A 314 -9.48 -4.51 -17.50
N ASN A 315 -10.08 -5.29 -18.40
CA ASN A 315 -10.57 -4.80 -19.68
C ASN A 315 -12.10 -4.67 -19.64
N GLY A 316 -12.63 -3.66 -20.33
CA GLY A 316 -14.07 -3.38 -20.38
C GLY A 316 -14.60 -2.68 -19.13
N PHE A 317 -15.92 -2.79 -18.93
CA PHE A 317 -16.68 -2.09 -17.89
C PHE A 317 -17.32 -3.06 -16.87
N GLU A 318 -16.77 -4.28 -16.77
CA GLU A 318 -17.22 -5.31 -15.82
C GLU A 318 -16.74 -5.00 -14.39
N ASP A 319 -15.54 -4.43 -14.29
CA ASP A 319 -14.92 -3.99 -13.04
C ASP A 319 -14.79 -2.46 -13.07
N LEU A 320 -15.46 -1.78 -12.12
CA LEU A 320 -15.44 -0.33 -12.00
C LEU A 320 -15.41 0.11 -10.55
N VAL A 321 -14.59 1.12 -10.26
CA VAL A 321 -14.71 1.93 -9.04
C VAL A 321 -15.36 3.24 -9.43
N VAL A 322 -16.29 3.71 -8.59
CA VAL A 322 -16.94 5.02 -8.73
C VAL A 322 -16.56 5.88 -7.54
N VAL A 323 -16.09 7.09 -7.84
CA VAL A 323 -15.75 8.10 -6.86
C VAL A 323 -16.61 9.33 -7.04
N ASP A 324 -16.95 9.95 -5.91
CA ASP A 324 -17.47 11.30 -5.84
C ASP A 324 -16.32 12.23 -5.43
N PRO A 325 -15.73 13.02 -6.36
CA PRO A 325 -14.62 13.93 -6.05
C PRO A 325 -15.04 15.13 -5.21
N ASP A 326 -16.33 15.50 -5.21
CA ASP A 326 -16.86 16.68 -4.51
C ASP A 326 -17.27 16.34 -3.06
N ALA A 327 -17.46 15.06 -2.76
CA ALA A 327 -17.74 14.59 -1.41
C ALA A 327 -16.62 14.95 -0.42
N SER A 328 -17.03 15.22 0.82
CA SER A 328 -16.11 15.33 1.96
C SER A 328 -16.69 14.64 3.19
N PHE A 329 -15.83 14.00 3.96
CA PHE A 329 -16.21 13.29 5.18
C PHE A 329 -15.08 13.34 6.21
N THR A 330 -15.44 13.14 7.47
CA THR A 330 -14.48 12.91 8.55
C THR A 330 -14.26 11.41 8.71
N VAL A 331 -13.00 10.98 8.72
CA VAL A 331 -12.64 9.58 8.95
C VAL A 331 -13.07 9.15 10.35
N ASP A 332 -13.73 8.00 10.42
CA ASP A 332 -14.14 7.33 11.64
C ASP A 332 -13.71 5.86 11.53
N CYS A 333 -12.55 5.53 12.10
CA CYS A 333 -11.97 4.19 11.93
C CYS A 333 -12.83 3.09 12.55
N LYS A 334 -13.72 3.44 13.49
CA LYS A 334 -14.65 2.49 14.12
C LYS A 334 -15.62 1.88 13.11
N LYS A 335 -15.90 2.60 12.01
CA LYS A 335 -16.76 2.15 10.91
C LYS A 335 -16.04 1.34 9.85
N PHE A 336 -14.72 1.19 9.94
CA PHE A 336 -13.97 0.40 8.96
C PHE A 336 -14.47 -1.05 8.90
N PHE A 337 -14.47 -1.63 7.71
CA PHE A 337 -14.69 -3.07 7.53
C PHE A 337 -13.47 -3.89 7.92
N SER A 338 -12.27 -3.31 7.80
CA SER A 338 -11.05 -3.86 8.37
C SER A 338 -11.21 -4.08 9.86
N LYS A 339 -10.62 -5.17 10.35
CA LYS A 339 -10.53 -5.44 11.79
C LYS A 339 -9.58 -4.45 12.47
N GLY A 340 -8.59 -3.92 11.74
CA GLY A 340 -7.70 -2.88 12.21
C GLY A 340 -8.41 -1.55 12.46
N LYS A 341 -8.30 -1.04 13.68
CA LYS A 341 -8.82 0.28 14.11
C LYS A 341 -7.73 1.31 14.37
N ASN A 342 -6.47 0.92 14.18
CA ASN A 342 -5.29 1.77 14.27
C ASN A 342 -5.14 2.70 13.05
N CYS A 343 -5.90 3.78 12.96
CA CYS A 343 -5.80 4.73 11.85
C CYS A 343 -5.14 6.05 12.29
N VAL A 344 -4.12 6.51 11.57
CA VAL A 344 -3.52 7.85 11.78
C VAL A 344 -4.42 8.99 11.29
N PHE A 345 -5.36 8.69 10.39
CA PHE A 345 -6.30 9.65 9.84
C PHE A 345 -7.60 9.77 10.65
N ASP A 346 -7.75 9.06 11.77
CA ASP A 346 -8.99 9.12 12.56
C ASP A 346 -9.31 10.56 13.00
N GLY A 347 -10.54 11.02 12.75
CA GLY A 347 -10.96 12.40 13.00
C GLY A 347 -10.51 13.43 11.96
N ILE A 348 -9.74 13.04 10.94
CA ILE A 348 -9.31 13.94 9.86
C ILE A 348 -10.41 14.06 8.79
N LYS A 349 -10.63 15.28 8.29
CA LYS A 349 -11.55 15.54 7.18
C LYS A 349 -10.83 15.33 5.84
N LEU A 350 -11.38 14.46 5.00
CA LEU A 350 -10.87 14.16 3.65
C LEU A 350 -11.85 14.62 2.56
N LYS A 351 -11.32 14.85 1.37
CA LYS A 351 -12.02 15.13 0.12
C LYS A 351 -11.99 13.90 -0.79
N GLY A 352 -13.01 13.77 -1.64
CA GLY A 352 -13.18 12.64 -2.54
C GLY A 352 -13.59 11.39 -1.79
N LYS A 353 -14.61 10.67 -2.25
CA LYS A 353 -15.08 9.45 -1.60
C LYS A 353 -15.29 8.35 -2.63
N VAL A 354 -14.84 7.13 -2.32
CA VAL A 354 -15.27 5.94 -3.06
C VAL A 354 -16.73 5.66 -2.70
N VAL A 355 -17.61 5.71 -3.70
CA VAL A 355 -19.06 5.56 -3.52
C VAL A 355 -19.60 4.28 -4.12
N GLY A 356 -18.87 3.62 -5.02
CA GLY A 356 -19.37 2.41 -5.66
C GLY A 356 -18.25 1.49 -6.14
N MET A 357 -18.52 0.19 -6.09
CA MET A 357 -17.67 -0.84 -6.66
C MET A 357 -18.52 -1.83 -7.44
N LYS A 358 -18.17 -2.01 -8.71
CA LYS A 358 -18.65 -3.07 -9.60
C LYS A 358 -17.52 -4.06 -9.79
N LEU A 359 -17.79 -5.35 -9.58
CA LEU A 359 -16.86 -6.44 -9.80
C LEU A 359 -17.55 -7.56 -10.55
N LYS A 360 -16.88 -8.12 -11.57
CA LYS A 360 -17.36 -9.26 -12.37
C LYS A 360 -18.79 -9.03 -12.88
N GLY A 361 -19.08 -7.81 -13.32
CA GLY A 361 -20.37 -7.42 -13.88
C GLY A 361 -21.44 -7.00 -12.87
N ARG A 362 -21.18 -7.08 -11.56
CA ARG A 362 -22.18 -6.83 -10.52
C ARG A 362 -21.75 -5.71 -9.58
N TRP A 363 -22.70 -4.85 -9.21
CA TRP A 363 -22.47 -3.87 -8.14
C TRP A 363 -22.41 -4.60 -6.80
N VAL A 364 -21.27 -4.53 -6.12
CA VAL A 364 -21.02 -5.23 -4.85
C VAL A 364 -20.98 -4.27 -3.66
N TYR A 365 -20.77 -2.99 -3.91
CA TYR A 365 -20.71 -1.95 -2.89
C TYR A 365 -21.29 -0.65 -3.42
N TRP A 366 -22.08 0.04 -2.60
CA TRP A 366 -22.61 1.36 -2.89
C TRP A 366 -22.86 2.17 -1.61
N ASP A 367 -22.36 3.40 -1.57
CA ASP A 367 -22.60 4.41 -0.52
C ASP A 367 -22.42 3.95 0.94
N GLY A 368 -21.48 3.05 1.21
CA GLY A 368 -21.24 2.52 2.57
C GLY A 368 -21.83 1.14 2.81
N GLU A 369 -22.60 0.60 1.88
CA GLU A 369 -23.29 -0.68 2.03
C GLU A 369 -22.80 -1.72 1.02
N PHE A 370 -22.66 -2.96 1.48
CA PHE A 370 -22.42 -4.10 0.59
C PHE A 370 -23.75 -4.59 0.01
N LEU A 371 -23.78 -4.71 -1.31
CA LEU A 371 -24.92 -5.18 -2.08
C LEU A 371 -24.76 -6.68 -2.28
N PHE A 372 -24.86 -7.47 -1.21
CA PHE A 372 -24.96 -8.92 -1.36
C PHE A 372 -26.30 -9.26 -2.00
N ASN A 373 -26.29 -10.21 -2.94
CA ASN A 373 -27.46 -10.67 -3.70
C ASN A 373 -28.76 -10.63 -2.89
N LYS A 374 -29.70 -9.75 -3.27
CA LYS A 374 -31.14 -9.97 -3.10
C LYS A 374 -31.67 -11.06 -4.04
N GLU A 375 -30.81 -11.95 -4.53
CA GLU A 375 -31.15 -13.08 -5.38
C GLU A 375 -30.77 -14.36 -4.65
N GLY A 376 -31.78 -14.91 -3.96
CA GLY A 376 -31.69 -16.14 -3.17
C GLY A 376 -32.81 -16.25 -2.13
N SER A 377 -34.05 -15.99 -2.53
CA SER A 377 -35.28 -16.46 -1.86
C SER A 377 -35.74 -17.77 -2.47
#